data_AF-A0AAU1SCW1-F1
#
_entry.id   AF-A0AAU1SCW1-F1
#
_cell.length_a   1.000
_cell.length_b   1.000
_cell.length_c   1.000
_cell.angle_alpha   90.00
_cell.angle_beta   90.00
_cell.angle_gamma   90.00
#
_symmetry.space_group_name_H-M   'P 1'
#
loop_
_entity.id
_entity.type
_entity.pdbx_description
1 polymer ?
#
loop_
_entity_poly.entity_id
_entity_poly.type
_entity_poly.pdbx_seq_one_letter_code
_entity_poly.pdbx_strand_id
1 'polypeptide(L)'
;MRGWLLLGILTNLTQGWIWIPDAWHQIANAGAVWSVAAFAAGSLLAKRLPTAAVGGLCAEVGLVVGYYGYAEFGRDGMGDLFFPLVWPALACVAGPLFGVAGSWWRRAAPQVPLPRSADSAAATREAVLSSAHGLFLARGYPGVTIGEIAEGAKVALPTVYTSVGNKPSILTALLEPALTDPAIADNLAAIEASDDPRTVIELTAEGTRLTHERHWDLVYGLFYRNPPGEPAVKAVLDRGANDYVQALTRVADRLVTLDALRADVPRTEAVDVLWFHLGPHAWMTLVGERAWPFDRTQAWISRSACRALLKDHH
;
A
#
# COMPACT_ATOMS: atom_id res chain seq x y z
N MET A 1 -18.92 -38.56 5.83
CA MET A 1 -18.97 -40.02 5.54
C MET A 1 -19.34 -40.31 4.09
N ARG A 2 -20.50 -39.84 3.57
CA ARG A 2 -20.92 -40.06 2.17
C ARG A 2 -19.87 -39.65 1.10
N GLY A 3 -19.20 -38.50 1.25
CA GLY A 3 -18.16 -38.06 0.30
C GLY A 3 -16.90 -38.94 0.29
N TRP A 4 -16.53 -39.54 1.44
CA TRP A 4 -15.34 -40.39 1.54
C TRP A 4 -15.57 -41.78 0.96
N LEU A 5 -16.80 -42.29 1.05
CA LEU A 5 -17.23 -43.50 0.37
C LEU A 5 -17.10 -43.35 -1.16
N LEU A 6 -17.57 -42.22 -1.72
CA LEU A 6 -17.42 -41.92 -3.15
C LEU A 6 -15.96 -41.81 -3.57
N LEU A 7 -15.10 -41.23 -2.73
CA LEU A 7 -13.67 -41.15 -3.00
C LEU A 7 -13.03 -42.55 -3.08
N GLY A 8 -13.36 -43.45 -2.14
CA GLY A 8 -12.87 -44.84 -2.18
C GLY A 8 -13.32 -45.61 -3.44
N ILE A 9 -14.58 -45.40 -3.87
CA ILE A 9 -15.12 -45.98 -5.12
C ILE A 9 -14.33 -45.44 -6.33
N LEU A 10 -14.09 -44.12 -6.38
CA LEU A 10 -13.32 -43.48 -7.45
C LEU A 10 -11.87 -43.95 -7.49
N THR A 11 -11.22 -44.11 -6.33
CA THR A 11 -9.86 -44.66 -6.26
C THR A 11 -9.81 -46.06 -6.87
N ASN A 12 -10.77 -46.94 -6.54
CA ASN A 12 -10.83 -48.28 -7.13
C ASN A 12 -11.08 -48.22 -8.65
N LEU A 13 -12.00 -47.39 -9.12
CA LEU A 13 -12.31 -47.21 -10.55
C LEU A 13 -11.07 -46.76 -11.34
N THR A 14 -10.34 -45.75 -10.85
CA THR A 14 -9.15 -45.21 -11.53
C THR A 14 -8.01 -46.23 -11.64
N GLN A 15 -7.85 -47.10 -10.63
CA GLN A 15 -6.88 -48.20 -10.70
C GLN A 15 -7.29 -49.30 -11.71
N GLY A 16 -8.58 -49.43 -12.02
CA GLY A 16 -9.05 -50.43 -12.99
C GLY A 16 -9.00 -49.99 -14.45
N TRP A 17 -8.95 -48.68 -14.72
CA TRP A 17 -9.02 -48.12 -16.07
C TRP A 17 -7.67 -47.64 -16.63
N ILE A 18 -6.71 -47.32 -15.78
CA ILE A 18 -5.40 -46.80 -16.19
C ILE A 18 -4.43 -47.99 -16.18
N TRP A 19 -3.76 -48.25 -17.31
CA TRP A 19 -2.66 -49.22 -17.35
C TRP A 19 -1.48 -48.64 -16.57
N ILE A 20 -1.36 -49.07 -15.32
CA ILE A 20 -0.34 -48.63 -14.37
C ILE A 20 0.65 -49.79 -14.23
N PRO A 21 1.97 -49.59 -14.43
CA PRO A 21 2.96 -50.66 -14.21
C PRO A 21 2.88 -51.22 -12.78
N ASP A 22 3.11 -52.52 -12.57
CA ASP A 22 2.87 -53.22 -11.30
C ASP A 22 3.49 -52.55 -10.06
N ALA A 23 4.67 -51.92 -10.22
CA ALA A 23 5.33 -51.18 -9.15
C ALA A 23 4.48 -50.00 -8.62
N TRP A 24 3.74 -49.34 -9.49
CA TRP A 24 2.87 -48.21 -9.15
C TRP A 24 1.53 -48.67 -8.55
N HIS A 25 1.05 -49.87 -8.87
CA HIS A 25 -0.11 -50.47 -8.20
C HIS A 25 0.17 -50.74 -6.72
N GLN A 26 1.38 -51.20 -6.37
CA GLN A 26 1.77 -51.41 -4.98
C GLN A 26 1.84 -50.11 -4.19
N ILE A 27 2.31 -49.03 -4.82
CA ILE A 27 2.36 -47.70 -4.22
C ILE A 27 0.95 -47.15 -3.99
N ALA A 28 0.05 -47.28 -4.97
CA ALA A 28 -1.33 -46.81 -4.85
C ALA A 28 -2.13 -47.55 -3.76
N ASN A 29 -1.74 -48.79 -3.45
CA ASN A 29 -2.32 -49.61 -2.39
C ASN A 29 -1.52 -49.58 -1.08
N ALA A 30 -0.54 -48.68 -0.94
CA ALA A 30 0.22 -48.51 0.29
C ALA A 30 -0.56 -47.68 1.31
N GLY A 31 -0.55 -48.10 2.58
CA GLY A 31 -1.36 -47.46 3.62
C GLY A 31 -1.03 -45.98 3.83
N ALA A 32 0.21 -45.58 3.55
CA ALA A 32 0.64 -44.18 3.58
C ALA A 32 -0.18 -43.27 2.64
N VAL A 33 -0.57 -43.76 1.46
CA VAL A 33 -1.38 -42.99 0.49
C VAL A 33 -2.80 -42.78 1.02
N TRP A 34 -3.33 -43.75 1.75
CA TRP A 34 -4.68 -43.75 2.28
C TRP A 34 -4.82 -42.82 3.47
N SER A 35 -3.78 -42.76 4.31
CA SER A 35 -3.72 -41.86 5.45
C SER A 35 -3.63 -40.37 5.08
N VAL A 36 -3.33 -40.02 3.82
CA VAL A 36 -3.40 -38.64 3.32
C VAL A 36 -4.83 -38.08 3.43
N ALA A 37 -5.85 -38.90 3.17
CA ALA A 37 -7.24 -38.47 3.29
C ALA A 37 -7.61 -38.14 4.75
N ALA A 38 -7.13 -38.95 5.71
CA ALA A 38 -7.30 -38.68 7.13
C ALA A 38 -6.58 -37.40 7.57
N PHE A 39 -5.35 -37.20 7.11
CA PHE A 39 -4.59 -35.97 7.36
C PHE A 39 -5.28 -34.73 6.78
N ALA A 40 -5.73 -34.80 5.53
CA ALA A 40 -6.44 -33.71 4.87
C ALA A 40 -7.75 -33.37 5.61
N ALA A 41 -8.53 -34.37 6.00
CA ALA A 41 -9.75 -34.21 6.80
C ALA A 41 -9.45 -33.53 8.15
N GLY A 42 -8.41 -33.99 8.86
CA GLY A 42 -7.95 -33.42 10.12
C GLY A 42 -7.48 -31.97 9.98
N SER A 43 -6.82 -31.64 8.87
CA SER A 43 -6.45 -30.28 8.56
C SER A 43 -7.71 -29.43 8.32
N LEU A 44 -8.64 -29.83 7.45
CA LEU A 44 -9.72 -28.97 6.98
C LEU A 44 -10.86 -28.79 7.99
N LEU A 45 -11.14 -29.80 8.81
CA LEU A 45 -12.42 -29.87 9.54
C LEU A 45 -12.35 -29.37 10.98
N ALA A 46 -11.18 -29.24 11.61
CA ALA A 46 -11.15 -29.24 13.08
C ALA A 46 -10.22 -28.20 13.75
N LYS A 47 -10.84 -27.34 14.57
CA LYS A 47 -10.16 -26.52 15.58
C LYS A 47 -9.86 -27.29 16.88
N ARG A 48 -10.53 -28.42 17.15
CA ARG A 48 -10.39 -29.23 18.38
C ARG A 48 -9.90 -30.66 18.09
N LEU A 49 -9.12 -31.24 19.00
CA LEU A 49 -8.49 -32.56 18.83
C LEU A 49 -9.49 -33.71 18.66
N PRO A 50 -10.58 -33.82 19.44
CA PRO A 50 -11.53 -34.93 19.29
C PRO A 50 -12.23 -34.92 17.92
N THR A 51 -12.57 -33.73 17.42
CA THR A 51 -13.18 -33.57 16.09
C THR A 51 -12.20 -33.89 14.96
N ALA A 52 -10.91 -33.64 15.14
CA ALA A 52 -9.88 -34.01 14.15
C ALA A 52 -9.69 -35.52 14.07
N ALA A 53 -9.65 -36.19 15.22
CA ALA A 53 -9.54 -37.64 15.31
C ALA A 53 -10.76 -38.35 14.70
N VAL A 54 -11.98 -37.90 15.03
CA VAL A 54 -13.22 -38.44 14.45
C VAL A 54 -13.31 -38.15 12.95
N GLY A 55 -12.90 -36.95 12.52
CA GLY A 55 -12.86 -36.59 11.10
C GLY A 55 -11.93 -37.47 10.28
N GLY A 56 -10.72 -37.73 10.81
CA GLY A 56 -9.75 -38.63 10.19
C GLY A 56 -10.23 -40.08 10.14
N LEU A 57 -10.82 -40.57 11.24
CA LEU A 57 -11.44 -41.90 11.31
C LEU A 57 -12.54 -42.08 10.24
N CYS A 58 -13.47 -41.13 10.16
CA CYS A 58 -14.56 -41.19 9.17
C CYS A 58 -14.07 -41.10 7.73
N ALA A 59 -12.94 -40.42 7.49
CA ALA A 59 -12.35 -40.31 6.17
C ALA A 59 -11.70 -41.63 5.74
N GLU A 60 -10.83 -42.19 6.58
CA GLU A 60 -10.07 -43.39 6.23
C GLU A 60 -10.95 -44.64 6.19
N VAL A 61 -11.84 -44.82 7.18
CA VAL A 61 -12.82 -45.93 7.17
C VAL A 61 -13.77 -45.81 5.99
N GLY A 62 -14.24 -44.59 5.68
CA GLY A 62 -15.11 -44.36 4.53
C GLY A 62 -14.42 -44.70 3.21
N LEU A 63 -13.13 -44.38 3.08
CA LEU A 63 -12.35 -44.66 1.88
C LEU A 63 -12.08 -46.17 1.71
N VAL A 64 -11.73 -46.87 2.80
CA VAL A 64 -11.57 -48.35 2.82
C VAL A 64 -12.87 -49.08 2.50
N VAL A 65 -13.97 -48.71 3.16
CA VAL A 65 -15.27 -49.34 2.91
C VAL A 65 -15.75 -49.06 1.48
N GLY A 66 -15.54 -47.85 0.96
CA GLY A 66 -15.91 -47.51 -0.42
C GLY A 66 -15.12 -48.32 -1.45
N TYR A 67 -13.81 -48.47 -1.24
CA TYR A 67 -12.94 -49.21 -2.15
C TYR A 67 -13.28 -50.71 -2.20
N TYR A 68 -13.35 -51.36 -1.04
CA TYR A 68 -13.65 -52.80 -0.99
C TYR A 68 -15.12 -53.09 -1.30
N GLY A 69 -16.04 -52.20 -0.93
CA GLY A 69 -17.44 -52.30 -1.35
C GLY A 69 -17.60 -52.27 -2.86
N TYR A 70 -16.88 -51.38 -3.56
CA TYR A 70 -16.88 -51.38 -5.02
C TYR A 70 -16.17 -52.61 -5.61
N ALA A 71 -15.06 -53.06 -5.02
CA ALA A 71 -14.36 -54.26 -5.47
C ALA A 71 -15.25 -55.51 -5.43
N GLU A 72 -16.12 -55.62 -4.42
CA GLU A 72 -17.05 -56.76 -4.28
C GLU A 72 -18.28 -56.66 -5.20
N PHE A 73 -18.93 -55.49 -5.25
CA PHE A 73 -20.22 -55.34 -5.93
C PHE A 73 -20.13 -54.76 -7.35
N GLY A 74 -18.97 -54.20 -7.73
CA GLY A 74 -18.77 -53.47 -8.99
C GLY A 74 -17.73 -54.07 -9.94
N ARG A 75 -17.14 -55.23 -9.61
CA ARG A 75 -16.23 -56.02 -10.46
C ARG A 75 -16.59 -57.53 -10.40
N ASP A 76 -15.60 -58.42 -10.33
CA ASP A 76 -15.75 -59.89 -10.35
C ASP A 76 -15.70 -60.54 -8.94
N GLY A 77 -15.85 -59.75 -7.88
CA GLY A 77 -15.74 -60.19 -6.48
C GLY A 77 -14.32 -60.10 -5.92
N MET A 78 -14.17 -59.91 -4.60
CA MET A 78 -12.88 -59.65 -3.94
C MET A 78 -11.97 -60.88 -3.83
N GLY A 79 -12.50 -62.09 -4.02
CA GLY A 79 -11.77 -63.35 -3.89
C GLY A 79 -11.44 -63.69 -2.43
N ASP A 80 -10.38 -63.10 -1.88
CA ASP A 80 -9.89 -63.36 -0.51
C ASP A 80 -10.39 -62.27 0.49
N LEU A 81 -10.89 -62.71 1.64
CA LEU A 81 -11.39 -61.86 2.72
C LEU A 81 -10.29 -61.31 3.64
N PHE A 82 -9.04 -61.76 3.48
CA PHE A 82 -7.92 -61.31 4.32
C PHE A 82 -7.74 -59.78 4.30
N PHE A 83 -7.59 -59.18 3.12
CA PHE A 83 -7.36 -57.74 2.99
C PHE A 83 -8.58 -56.87 3.38
N PRO A 84 -9.82 -57.22 2.98
CA PRO A 84 -11.03 -56.54 3.47
C PRO A 84 -11.22 -56.55 4.99
N LEU A 85 -10.54 -57.44 5.74
CA LEU A 85 -10.55 -57.44 7.20
C LEU A 85 -9.40 -56.65 7.82
N VAL A 86 -8.21 -56.71 7.22
CA VAL A 86 -7.01 -56.03 7.72
C VAL A 86 -7.12 -54.51 7.55
N TRP A 87 -7.59 -54.04 6.40
CA TRP A 87 -7.59 -52.61 6.08
C TRP A 87 -8.55 -51.75 6.90
N PRO A 88 -9.79 -52.20 7.23
CA PRO A 88 -10.64 -51.45 8.14
C PRO A 88 -10.05 -51.35 9.55
N ALA A 89 -9.39 -52.40 10.04
CA ALA A 89 -8.73 -52.38 11.35
C ALA A 89 -7.57 -51.38 11.38
N LEU A 90 -6.75 -51.34 10.32
CA LEU A 90 -5.69 -50.34 10.16
C LEU A 90 -6.26 -48.92 10.06
N ALA A 91 -7.35 -48.71 9.30
CA ALA A 91 -8.00 -47.40 9.16
C ALA A 91 -8.55 -46.87 10.49
N CYS A 92 -9.00 -47.75 11.39
CA CYS A 92 -9.44 -47.36 12.74
C CYS A 92 -8.29 -46.82 13.61
N VAL A 93 -7.05 -47.20 13.33
CA VAL A 93 -5.86 -46.74 14.07
C VAL A 93 -5.21 -45.54 13.36
N ALA A 94 -4.98 -45.64 12.06
CA ALA A 94 -4.35 -44.60 11.26
C ALA A 94 -5.22 -43.33 11.16
N GLY A 95 -6.55 -43.49 11.01
CA GLY A 95 -7.47 -42.37 10.82
C GLY A 95 -7.40 -41.33 11.92
N PRO A 96 -7.58 -41.71 13.19
CA PRO A 96 -7.41 -40.80 14.32
C PRO A 96 -6.02 -40.17 14.40
N LEU A 97 -4.96 -40.96 14.20
CA LEU A 97 -3.57 -40.51 14.30
C LEU A 97 -3.25 -39.43 13.27
N PHE A 98 -3.54 -39.70 11.99
CA PHE A 98 -3.26 -38.76 10.91
C PHE A 98 -4.23 -37.58 10.91
N GLY A 99 -5.47 -37.76 11.35
CA GLY A 99 -6.40 -36.66 11.61
C GLY A 99 -5.87 -35.66 12.64
N VAL A 100 -5.31 -36.15 13.75
CA VAL A 100 -4.67 -35.29 14.76
C VAL A 100 -3.42 -34.61 14.19
N ALA A 101 -2.57 -35.34 13.46
CA ALA A 101 -1.39 -34.77 12.83
C ALA A 101 -1.72 -33.63 11.86
N GLY A 102 -2.78 -33.77 11.04
CA GLY A 102 -3.27 -32.72 10.16
C GLY A 102 -3.74 -31.46 10.89
N SER A 103 -4.35 -31.63 12.07
CA SER A 103 -4.77 -30.51 12.91
C SER A 103 -3.60 -29.78 13.54
N TRP A 104 -2.54 -30.49 13.94
CA TRP A 104 -1.31 -29.90 14.47
C TRP A 104 -0.57 -29.12 13.38
N TRP A 105 -0.44 -29.70 12.19
CA TRP A 105 0.19 -29.04 11.05
C TRP A 105 -0.49 -27.69 10.73
N ARG A 106 -1.83 -27.63 10.72
CA ARG A 106 -2.55 -26.37 10.52
C ARG A 106 -2.30 -25.34 11.62
N ARG A 107 -2.15 -25.77 12.88
CA ARG A 107 -1.87 -24.86 14.00
C ARG A 107 -0.43 -24.35 14.00
N ALA A 108 0.51 -25.16 13.51
CA ALA A 108 1.93 -24.80 13.42
C ALA A 108 2.26 -23.97 12.16
N ALA A 109 1.40 -24.01 11.13
CA ALA A 109 1.58 -23.23 9.91
C ALA A 109 1.46 -21.71 10.20
N PRO A 110 2.38 -20.87 9.68
CA PRO A 110 2.27 -19.42 9.80
C PRO A 110 0.93 -18.94 9.20
N GLN A 111 0.14 -18.23 10.00
CA GLN A 111 -1.06 -17.56 9.51
C GLN A 111 -0.60 -16.44 8.57
N VAL A 112 -0.79 -16.62 7.26
CA VAL A 112 -0.70 -15.50 6.32
C VAL A 112 -1.80 -14.52 6.71
N PRO A 113 -1.49 -13.28 7.15
CA PRO A 113 -2.52 -12.34 7.54
C PRO A 113 -3.45 -12.11 6.36
N LEU A 114 -4.76 -12.15 6.60
CA LEU A 114 -5.74 -11.75 5.60
C LEU A 114 -5.43 -10.32 5.13
N PRO A 115 -5.70 -9.98 3.85
CA PRO A 115 -5.50 -8.63 3.36
C PRO A 115 -6.23 -7.65 4.27
N ARG A 116 -5.51 -6.69 4.85
CA ARG A 116 -6.12 -5.57 5.58
C ARG A 116 -7.08 -4.87 4.62
N SER A 117 -8.26 -4.46 5.08
CA SER A 117 -9.12 -3.60 4.27
C SER A 117 -8.34 -2.34 3.87
N ALA A 118 -8.60 -1.79 2.67
CA ALA A 118 -7.91 -0.60 2.19
C ALA A 118 -7.96 0.55 3.22
N ASP A 119 -9.09 0.69 3.92
CA ASP A 119 -9.29 1.66 5.00
C ASP A 119 -8.33 1.46 6.17
N SER A 120 -8.06 0.21 6.57
CA SER A 120 -7.11 -0.10 7.64
C SER A 120 -5.66 0.19 7.22
N ALA A 121 -5.32 -0.06 5.96
CA ALA A 121 -4.00 0.25 5.43
C ALA A 121 -3.77 1.77 5.32
N ALA A 122 -4.77 2.52 4.85
CA ALA A 122 -4.73 3.98 4.77
C ALA A 122 -4.58 4.62 6.15
N ALA A 123 -5.39 4.20 7.13
CA ALA A 123 -5.30 4.69 8.51
C ALA A 123 -3.93 4.40 9.15
N THR A 124 -3.36 3.22 8.87
CA THR A 124 -2.00 2.87 9.33
C THR A 124 -0.95 3.78 8.73
N ARG A 125 -1.02 4.02 7.41
CA ARG A 125 -0.11 4.93 6.70
C ARG A 125 -0.22 6.35 7.26
N GLU A 126 -1.43 6.85 7.48
CA GLU A 126 -1.66 8.18 8.04
C GLU A 126 -1.10 8.30 9.46
N ALA A 127 -1.29 7.30 10.32
CA ALA A 127 -0.73 7.28 11.67
C ALA A 127 0.81 7.36 11.66
N VAL A 128 1.46 6.63 10.74
CA VAL A 128 2.92 6.68 10.56
C VAL A 128 3.37 8.07 10.11
N LEU A 129 2.70 8.66 9.11
CA LEU A 129 3.03 9.99 8.60
C LEU A 129 2.80 11.07 9.68
N SER A 130 1.69 11.02 10.40
CA SER A 130 1.39 11.95 11.49
C SER A 130 2.44 11.88 12.61
N SER A 131 2.83 10.67 13.03
CA SER A 131 3.90 10.48 14.02
C SER A 131 5.23 11.02 13.51
N ALA A 132 5.58 10.76 12.25
CA ALA A 132 6.81 11.26 11.65
C ALA A 132 6.83 12.79 11.55
N HIS A 133 5.72 13.39 11.15
CA HIS A 133 5.54 14.83 11.05
C HIS A 133 5.85 15.52 12.39
N GLY A 134 5.19 15.09 13.47
CA GLY A 134 5.41 15.67 14.80
C GLY A 134 6.85 15.51 15.30
N LEU A 135 7.44 14.31 15.10
CA LEU A 135 8.82 14.04 15.52
C LEU A 135 9.84 14.86 14.72
N PHE A 136 9.68 14.96 13.40
CA PHE A 136 10.59 15.72 12.55
C PHE A 136 10.53 17.23 12.84
N LEU A 137 9.35 17.78 13.11
CA LEU A 137 9.25 19.20 13.51
C LEU A 137 9.88 19.47 14.88
N ALA A 138 9.70 18.56 15.84
CA ALA A 138 10.21 18.75 17.20
C ALA A 138 11.73 18.55 17.32
N ARG A 139 12.29 17.58 16.60
CA ARG A 139 13.69 17.11 16.78
C ARG A 139 14.55 17.23 15.54
N GLY A 140 14.00 17.73 14.44
CA GLY A 140 14.63 17.75 13.12
C GLY A 140 14.68 16.37 12.49
N TYR A 141 14.90 16.34 11.17
CA TYR A 141 15.01 15.08 10.42
C TYR A 141 16.13 14.16 10.95
N PRO A 142 17.39 14.60 11.15
CA PRO A 142 18.47 13.69 11.56
C PRO A 142 18.23 13.05 12.94
N GLY A 143 17.56 13.76 13.84
CA GLY A 143 17.35 13.37 15.23
C GLY A 143 16.28 12.30 15.46
N VAL A 144 15.63 11.76 14.42
CA VAL A 144 14.50 10.83 14.55
C VAL A 144 14.80 9.49 13.88
N THR A 145 14.40 8.38 14.50
CA THR A 145 14.54 7.02 13.96
C THR A 145 13.20 6.44 13.52
N ILE A 146 13.24 5.44 12.63
CA ILE A 146 12.02 4.71 12.21
C ILE A 146 11.38 3.96 13.39
N GLY A 147 12.19 3.52 14.36
CA GLY A 147 11.70 2.90 15.60
C GLY A 147 10.82 3.85 16.41
N GLU A 148 11.27 5.08 16.63
CA GLU A 148 10.50 6.10 17.34
C GLU A 148 9.22 6.49 16.59
N ILE A 149 9.26 6.52 15.25
CA ILE A 149 8.06 6.73 14.43
C ILE A 149 7.07 5.56 14.61
N ALA A 150 7.57 4.32 14.61
CA ALA A 150 6.73 3.14 14.81
C ALA A 150 6.06 3.16 16.19
N GLU A 151 6.82 3.53 17.24
CA GLU A 151 6.32 3.67 18.60
C GLU A 151 5.25 4.77 18.71
N GLY A 152 5.51 5.96 18.17
CA GLY A 152 4.55 7.07 18.18
C GLY A 152 3.27 6.76 17.39
N ALA A 153 3.39 6.04 16.28
CA ALA A 153 2.25 5.57 15.49
C ALA A 153 1.55 4.34 16.08
N LYS A 154 2.09 3.74 17.15
CA LYS A 154 1.60 2.50 17.79
C LYS A 154 1.51 1.32 16.82
N VAL A 155 2.52 1.16 15.96
CA VAL A 155 2.62 0.07 14.98
C VAL A 155 3.93 -0.70 15.15
N ALA A 156 3.96 -1.95 14.69
CA ALA A 156 5.20 -2.72 14.66
C ALA A 156 6.16 -2.14 13.61
N LEU A 157 7.47 -2.14 13.90
CA LEU A 157 8.50 -1.61 13.00
C LEU A 157 8.41 -2.15 11.55
N PRO A 158 8.20 -3.46 11.29
CA PRO A 158 8.01 -3.95 9.92
C PRO A 158 6.82 -3.32 9.19
N THR A 159 5.78 -2.91 9.93
CA THR A 159 4.59 -2.27 9.37
C THR A 159 4.92 -0.89 8.79
N VAL A 160 5.85 -0.14 9.40
CA VAL A 160 6.30 1.16 8.86
C VAL A 160 6.97 0.98 7.50
N TYR A 161 7.86 0.00 7.39
CA TYR A 161 8.53 -0.31 6.13
C TYR A 161 7.55 -0.77 5.04
N THR A 162 6.53 -1.56 5.39
CA THR A 162 5.54 -2.02 4.40
C THR A 162 4.50 -0.96 4.03
N SER A 163 4.21 0.01 4.92
CA SER A 163 3.15 1.01 4.70
C SER A 163 3.65 2.28 4.01
N VAL A 164 4.88 2.71 4.32
CA VAL A 164 5.47 3.94 3.78
C VAL A 164 6.86 3.72 3.22
N GLY A 165 7.68 2.93 3.90
CA GLY A 165 9.06 2.64 3.48
C GLY A 165 10.09 3.10 4.49
N ASN A 166 11.25 3.53 3.98
CA ASN A 166 12.34 4.03 4.81
C ASN A 166 12.14 5.51 5.19
N LYS A 167 13.04 6.04 6.01
CA LYS A 167 12.98 7.41 6.54
C LYS A 167 12.95 8.48 5.43
N PRO A 168 13.77 8.39 4.35
CA PRO A 168 13.60 9.23 3.17
C PRO A 168 12.22 9.11 2.50
N SER A 169 11.69 7.89 2.31
CA SER A 169 10.35 7.69 1.74
C SER A 169 9.25 8.31 2.58
N ILE A 170 9.36 8.25 3.91
CA ILE A 170 8.44 8.92 4.84
C ILE A 170 8.52 10.43 4.64
N LEU A 171 9.72 10.99 4.55
CA LEU A 171 9.91 12.43 4.36
C LEU A 171 9.38 12.92 3.00
N THR A 172 9.61 12.18 1.93
CA THR A 172 9.01 12.43 0.61
C THR A 172 7.49 12.38 0.69
N ALA A 173 6.93 11.36 1.34
CA ALA A 173 5.48 11.20 1.47
C ALA A 173 4.82 12.33 2.28
N LEU A 174 5.56 12.98 3.20
CA LEU A 174 5.09 14.16 3.92
C LEU A 174 5.05 15.40 3.03
N LEU A 175 5.96 15.52 2.05
CA LEU A 175 6.00 16.65 1.11
C LEU A 175 4.96 16.56 -0.01
N GLU A 176 4.59 15.33 -0.40
CA GLU A 176 3.68 15.09 -1.52
C GLU A 176 2.38 15.92 -1.47
N PRO A 177 1.68 16.05 -0.33
CA PRO A 177 0.45 16.85 -0.25
C PRO A 177 0.66 18.34 -0.53
N ALA A 178 1.85 18.89 -0.25
CA ALA A 178 2.16 20.30 -0.55
C ALA A 178 2.41 20.52 -2.05
N LEU A 179 2.92 19.51 -2.75
CA LEU A 179 3.20 19.57 -4.19
C LEU A 179 1.97 19.22 -5.06
N THR A 180 1.02 18.49 -4.50
CA THR A 180 -0.17 17.97 -5.20
C THR A 180 -1.48 18.54 -4.66
N ASP A 181 -1.43 19.64 -3.90
CA ASP A 181 -2.62 20.27 -3.32
C ASP A 181 -3.62 20.64 -4.44
N PRO A 182 -4.89 20.20 -4.36
CA PRO A 182 -5.90 20.53 -5.36
C PRO A 182 -6.06 22.03 -5.64
N ALA A 183 -5.76 22.88 -4.65
CA ALA A 183 -5.78 24.33 -4.79
C ALA A 183 -4.84 24.83 -5.91
N ILE A 184 -3.79 24.08 -6.24
CA ILE A 184 -2.88 24.41 -7.34
C ILE A 184 -3.63 24.35 -8.68
N ALA A 185 -4.38 23.28 -8.93
CA ALA A 185 -5.13 23.09 -10.16
C ALA A 185 -6.30 24.09 -10.27
N ASP A 186 -7.04 24.28 -9.19
CA ASP A 186 -8.16 25.23 -9.13
C ASP A 186 -7.67 26.67 -9.40
N ASN A 187 -6.52 27.05 -8.83
CA ASN A 187 -5.94 28.37 -9.05
C ASN A 187 -5.44 28.57 -10.49
N LEU A 188 -4.81 27.56 -11.09
CA LEU A 188 -4.38 27.63 -12.49
C LEU A 188 -5.58 27.82 -13.43
N ALA A 189 -6.69 27.13 -13.19
CA ALA A 189 -7.92 27.30 -13.96
C ALA A 189 -8.50 28.73 -13.81
N ALA A 190 -8.48 29.29 -12.59
CA ALA A 190 -8.92 30.66 -12.36
C ALA A 190 -8.02 31.70 -13.07
N ILE A 191 -6.71 31.49 -13.08
CA ILE A 191 -5.73 32.31 -13.81
C ILE A 191 -6.02 32.30 -15.31
N GLU A 192 -6.23 31.12 -15.89
CA GLU A 192 -6.51 30.97 -17.32
C GLU A 192 -7.82 31.67 -17.73
N ALA A 193 -8.83 31.66 -16.86
CA ALA A 193 -10.13 32.29 -17.09
C ALA A 193 -10.14 33.82 -16.88
N SER A 194 -9.11 34.39 -16.25
CA SER A 194 -9.07 35.82 -15.94
C SER A 194 -8.55 36.65 -17.13
N ASP A 195 -9.30 37.68 -17.52
CA ASP A 195 -8.89 38.67 -18.54
C ASP A 195 -8.23 39.92 -17.93
N ASP A 196 -8.23 40.07 -16.61
CA ASP A 196 -7.51 41.16 -15.92
C ASP A 196 -6.08 40.71 -15.55
N PRO A 197 -5.03 41.38 -16.07
CA PRO A 197 -3.64 41.06 -15.76
C PRO A 197 -3.27 41.20 -14.28
N ARG A 198 -3.91 42.14 -13.55
CA ARG A 198 -3.67 42.29 -12.11
C ARG A 198 -4.23 41.11 -11.35
N THR A 199 -5.48 40.75 -11.64
CA THR A 199 -6.13 39.55 -11.09
C THR A 199 -5.32 38.29 -11.37
N VAL A 200 -4.71 38.13 -12.55
CA VAL A 200 -3.82 36.98 -12.87
C VAL A 200 -2.65 36.88 -11.87
N ILE A 201 -1.96 37.98 -11.58
CA ILE A 201 -0.84 38.00 -10.62
C ILE A 201 -1.34 37.79 -9.17
N GLU A 202 -2.49 38.37 -8.83
CA GLU A 202 -3.10 38.24 -7.50
C GLU A 202 -3.52 36.79 -7.21
N LEU A 203 -4.19 36.12 -8.16
CA LEU A 203 -4.53 34.71 -8.08
C LEU A 203 -3.28 33.83 -7.95
N THR A 204 -2.22 34.14 -8.71
CA THR A 204 -0.95 33.38 -8.61
C THR A 204 -0.37 33.45 -7.19
N ALA A 205 -0.36 34.64 -6.58
CA ALA A 205 0.10 34.81 -5.21
C ALA A 205 -0.84 34.17 -4.18
N GLU A 206 -2.16 34.23 -4.40
CA GLU A 206 -3.17 33.61 -3.55
C GLU A 206 -3.03 32.09 -3.53
N GLY A 207 -2.96 31.42 -4.68
CA GLY A 207 -2.77 29.97 -4.70
C GLY A 207 -1.47 29.55 -4.03
N THR A 208 -0.40 30.35 -4.22
CA THR A 208 0.87 30.11 -3.54
C THR A 208 0.73 30.26 -2.03
N ARG A 209 0.03 31.29 -1.56
CA ARG A 209 -0.26 31.52 -0.15
C ARG A 209 -1.04 30.35 0.46
N LEU A 210 -2.11 29.90 -0.19
CA LEU A 210 -2.98 28.83 0.33
C LEU A 210 -2.20 27.55 0.56
N THR A 211 -1.33 27.17 -0.39
CA THR A 211 -0.43 26.02 -0.23
C THR A 211 0.56 26.24 0.91
N HIS A 212 1.15 27.44 1.03
CA HIS A 212 2.07 27.73 2.12
C HIS A 212 1.36 27.71 3.49
N GLU A 213 0.21 28.33 3.66
CA GLU A 213 -0.53 28.35 4.95
C GLU A 213 -0.85 26.94 5.45
N ARG A 214 -1.23 26.03 4.55
CA ARG A 214 -1.57 24.64 4.91
C ARG A 214 -0.35 23.81 5.31
N HIS A 215 0.80 24.08 4.70
CA HIS A 215 1.98 23.21 4.78
C HIS A 215 3.22 23.93 5.36
N TRP A 216 3.04 25.10 5.97
CA TRP A 216 4.13 26.00 6.36
C TRP A 216 5.14 25.36 7.29
N ASP A 217 4.65 24.73 8.37
CA ASP A 217 5.52 24.15 9.40
C ASP A 217 6.47 23.11 8.79
N LEU A 218 5.94 22.31 7.86
CA LEU A 218 6.72 21.33 7.13
C LEU A 218 7.73 22.01 6.19
N VAL A 219 7.26 22.84 5.25
CA VAL A 219 8.11 23.43 4.21
C VAL A 219 9.16 24.38 4.81
N TYR A 220 8.74 25.31 5.67
CA TYR A 220 9.64 26.27 6.31
C TYR A 220 10.48 25.61 7.40
N GLY A 221 9.83 24.94 8.37
CA GLY A 221 10.50 24.42 9.56
C GLY A 221 11.46 23.27 9.26
N LEU A 222 11.06 22.35 8.39
CA LEU A 222 11.85 21.15 8.09
C LEU A 222 12.77 21.31 6.88
N PHE A 223 12.36 22.01 5.84
CA PHE A 223 13.10 22.03 4.56
C PHE A 223 13.85 23.32 4.27
N TYR A 224 13.39 24.46 4.79
CA TYR A 224 14.10 25.72 4.63
C TYR A 224 15.08 25.99 5.77
N ARG A 225 14.60 25.90 7.02
CA ARG A 225 15.42 26.21 8.19
C ARG A 225 16.46 25.13 8.50
N ASN A 226 16.12 23.86 8.28
CA ASN A 226 16.97 22.71 8.60
C ASN A 226 16.98 21.66 7.47
N PRO A 227 17.41 22.04 6.25
CA PRO A 227 17.30 21.18 5.07
C PRO A 227 17.99 19.83 5.30
N PRO A 228 17.29 18.71 5.09
CA PRO A 228 17.90 17.38 5.14
C PRO A 228 18.83 17.18 3.93
N GLY A 229 20.05 16.71 4.17
CA GLY A 229 21.04 16.42 3.12
C GLY A 229 20.77 15.17 2.28
N GLU A 230 19.51 14.76 2.15
CA GLU A 230 19.10 13.50 1.53
C GLU A 230 18.83 13.69 0.02
N PRO A 231 19.51 12.95 -0.88
CA PRO A 231 19.33 13.10 -2.32
C PRO A 231 17.88 12.91 -2.80
N ALA A 232 17.17 11.94 -2.22
CA ALA A 232 15.77 11.67 -2.56
C ALA A 232 14.86 12.85 -2.22
N VAL A 233 15.17 13.59 -1.15
CA VAL A 233 14.41 14.76 -0.73
C VAL A 233 14.72 15.94 -1.63
N LYS A 234 16.00 16.15 -1.93
CA LYS A 234 16.42 17.20 -2.87
C LYS A 234 15.70 17.03 -4.21
N ALA A 235 15.60 15.80 -4.72
CA ALA A 235 14.91 15.52 -5.97
C ALA A 235 13.40 15.88 -5.95
N VAL A 236 12.74 15.75 -4.79
CA VAL A 236 11.33 16.14 -4.61
C VAL A 236 11.19 17.65 -4.59
N LEU A 237 12.06 18.35 -3.87
CA LEU A 237 12.07 19.82 -3.83
C LEU A 237 12.41 20.42 -5.20
N ASP A 238 13.40 19.86 -5.90
CA ASP A 238 13.79 20.27 -7.25
C ASP A 238 12.61 20.07 -8.22
N ARG A 239 11.87 18.96 -8.10
CA ARG A 239 10.66 18.71 -8.90
C ARG A 239 9.60 19.78 -8.61
N GLY A 240 9.29 20.04 -7.35
CA GLY A 240 8.32 21.06 -6.96
C GLY A 240 8.71 22.47 -7.45
N ALA A 241 10.00 22.82 -7.37
CA ALA A 241 10.51 24.08 -7.92
C ALA A 241 10.33 24.15 -9.44
N ASN A 242 10.65 23.07 -10.17
CA ASN A 242 10.44 23.00 -11.61
C ASN A 242 8.96 23.11 -11.98
N ASP A 243 8.07 22.41 -11.28
CA ASP A 243 6.63 22.45 -11.52
C ASP A 243 6.08 23.86 -11.27
N TYR A 244 6.58 24.55 -10.24
CA TYR A 244 6.21 25.95 -9.97
C TYR A 244 6.72 26.90 -11.07
N VAL A 245 7.95 26.73 -11.56
CA VAL A 245 8.45 27.51 -12.71
C VAL A 245 7.60 27.27 -13.97
N GLN A 246 7.14 26.04 -14.21
CA GLN A 246 6.21 25.74 -15.30
C GLN A 246 4.86 26.46 -15.12
N ALA A 247 4.33 26.51 -13.90
CA ALA A 247 3.13 27.29 -13.58
C ALA A 247 3.35 28.80 -13.86
N LEU A 248 4.46 29.37 -13.40
CA LEU A 248 4.79 30.78 -13.67
C LEU A 248 5.01 31.07 -15.16
N THR A 249 5.50 30.08 -15.92
CA THR A 249 5.62 30.18 -17.37
C THR A 249 4.25 30.37 -18.02
N ARG A 250 3.23 29.62 -17.59
CA ARG A 250 1.85 29.79 -18.07
C ARG A 250 1.27 31.16 -17.68
N VAL A 251 1.58 31.64 -16.48
CA VAL A 251 1.20 33.00 -16.04
C VAL A 251 1.82 34.05 -16.94
N ALA A 252 3.13 33.94 -17.24
CA ALA A 252 3.81 34.86 -18.15
C ALA A 252 3.22 34.82 -19.56
N ASP A 253 2.91 33.63 -20.09
CA ASP A 253 2.23 33.46 -21.38
C ASP A 253 0.86 34.13 -21.41
N ARG A 254 0.09 34.02 -20.31
CA ARG A 254 -1.20 34.69 -20.18
C ARG A 254 -1.04 36.21 -20.20
N LEU A 255 -0.05 36.75 -19.48
CA LEU A 255 0.23 38.19 -19.47
C LEU A 255 0.69 38.72 -20.84
N VAL A 256 1.46 37.93 -21.60
CA VAL A 256 1.82 38.24 -23.00
C VAL A 256 0.58 38.26 -23.89
N THR A 257 -0.30 37.27 -23.75
CA THR A 257 -1.55 37.17 -24.53
C THR A 257 -2.48 38.36 -24.30
N LEU A 258 -2.49 38.89 -23.07
CA LEU A 258 -3.26 40.07 -22.69
C LEU A 258 -2.58 41.40 -23.09
N ASP A 259 -1.41 41.36 -23.74
CA ASP A 259 -0.58 42.53 -24.05
C ASP A 259 -0.33 43.42 -22.81
N ALA A 260 -0.13 42.77 -21.65
CA ALA A 260 -0.10 43.46 -20.37
C ALA A 260 1.31 43.83 -19.89
N LEU A 261 2.34 43.14 -20.40
CA LEU A 261 3.72 43.32 -19.98
C LEU A 261 4.28 44.67 -20.43
N ARG A 262 5.09 45.32 -19.59
CA ARG A 262 5.82 46.53 -19.97
C ARG A 262 6.70 46.26 -21.19
N ALA A 263 6.92 47.30 -22.01
CA ALA A 263 7.70 47.20 -23.24
C ALA A 263 9.17 46.82 -23.00
N ASP A 264 9.70 47.09 -21.81
CA ASP A 264 11.07 46.77 -21.40
C ASP A 264 11.22 45.36 -20.78
N VAL A 265 10.13 44.60 -20.62
CA VAL A 265 10.15 43.27 -19.98
C VAL A 265 9.80 42.18 -21.01
N PRO A 266 10.80 41.45 -21.55
CA PRO A 266 10.53 40.31 -22.42
C PRO A 266 9.92 39.13 -21.63
N ARG A 267 9.22 38.24 -22.32
CA ARG A 267 8.57 37.04 -21.74
C ARG A 267 9.49 36.23 -20.82
N THR A 268 10.74 36.01 -21.21
CA THR A 268 11.70 35.21 -20.42
C THR A 268 12.00 35.87 -19.08
N GLU A 269 12.19 37.19 -19.09
CA GLU A 269 12.44 37.96 -17.88
C GLU A 269 11.17 38.06 -17.00
N ALA A 270 9.98 38.07 -17.61
CA ALA A 270 8.73 38.04 -16.85
C ALA A 270 8.63 36.80 -15.95
N VAL A 271 9.08 35.62 -16.42
CA VAL A 271 9.11 34.39 -15.60
C VAL A 271 10.07 34.55 -14.42
N ASP A 272 11.26 35.09 -14.65
CA ASP A 272 12.27 35.29 -13.61
C ASP A 272 11.80 36.32 -12.56
N VAL A 273 11.16 37.41 -12.98
CA VAL A 273 10.59 38.43 -12.10
C VAL A 273 9.41 37.87 -11.29
N LEU A 274 8.54 37.06 -11.92
CA LEU A 274 7.50 36.33 -11.21
C LEU A 274 8.10 35.37 -10.17
N TRP A 275 9.14 34.62 -10.54
CA TRP A 275 9.82 33.70 -9.61
C TRP A 275 10.46 34.45 -8.44
N PHE A 276 11.09 35.59 -8.71
CA PHE A 276 11.68 36.43 -7.67
C PHE A 276 10.63 36.93 -6.67
N HIS A 277 9.48 37.41 -7.14
CA HIS A 277 8.46 37.98 -6.27
C HIS A 277 7.52 36.96 -5.62
N LEU A 278 7.15 35.90 -6.35
CA LEU A 278 6.12 34.93 -5.95
C LEU A 278 6.69 33.58 -5.56
N GLY A 279 7.95 33.31 -5.92
CA GLY A 279 8.65 32.07 -5.58
C GLY A 279 8.91 31.88 -4.09
N PRO A 280 9.35 30.67 -3.69
CA PRO A 280 9.44 30.27 -2.30
C PRO A 280 10.30 31.23 -1.47
N HIS A 281 11.43 31.71 -2.01
CA HIS A 281 12.33 32.60 -1.29
C HIS A 281 11.68 33.89 -0.76
N ALA A 282 10.73 34.48 -1.50
CA ALA A 282 10.01 35.66 -1.05
C ALA A 282 9.19 35.37 0.21
N TRP A 283 8.48 34.23 0.23
CA TRP A 283 7.69 33.77 1.37
C TRP A 283 8.57 33.39 2.57
N MET A 284 9.64 32.63 2.34
CA MET A 284 10.57 32.22 3.39
C MET A 284 11.17 33.45 4.09
N THR A 285 11.55 34.47 3.31
CA THR A 285 12.08 35.73 3.84
C THR A 285 11.00 36.50 4.61
N LEU A 286 9.87 36.83 3.97
CA LEU A 286 8.90 37.76 4.55
C LEU A 286 8.11 37.13 5.70
N VAL A 287 7.60 35.91 5.52
CA VAL A 287 6.80 35.23 6.54
C VAL A 287 7.69 34.55 7.56
N GLY A 288 8.71 33.82 7.10
CA GLY A 288 9.56 33.02 7.99
C GLY A 288 10.53 33.85 8.81
N GLU A 289 11.38 34.62 8.13
CA GLU A 289 12.47 35.36 8.79
C GLU A 289 12.02 36.72 9.34
N ARG A 290 11.07 37.37 8.67
CA ARG A 290 10.59 38.71 9.05
C ARG A 290 9.23 38.70 9.74
N ALA A 291 8.62 37.53 9.91
CA ALA A 291 7.36 37.32 10.64
C ALA A 291 6.19 38.17 10.13
N TRP A 292 6.13 38.46 8.82
CA TRP A 292 4.97 39.11 8.23
C TRP A 292 3.79 38.13 8.17
N PRO A 293 2.55 38.60 8.43
CA PRO A 293 1.36 37.80 8.17
C PRO A 293 1.24 37.43 6.69
N PHE A 294 0.72 36.23 6.39
CA PHE A 294 0.54 35.73 5.03
C PHE A 294 -0.27 36.69 4.14
N ASP A 295 -1.40 37.21 4.63
CA ASP A 295 -2.24 38.17 3.90
C ASP A 295 -1.47 39.44 3.53
N ARG A 296 -0.67 39.96 4.47
CA ARG A 296 0.18 41.14 4.24
C ARG A 296 1.24 40.84 3.18
N THR A 297 1.86 39.66 3.26
CA THR A 297 2.88 39.22 2.32
C THR A 297 2.29 39.09 0.92
N GLN A 298 1.16 38.38 0.75
CA GLN A 298 0.43 38.27 -0.53
C GLN A 298 0.18 39.66 -1.13
N ALA A 299 -0.46 40.56 -0.37
CA ALA A 299 -0.80 41.90 -0.86
C ALA A 299 0.42 42.77 -1.20
N TRP A 300 1.58 42.48 -0.61
CA TRP A 300 2.82 43.20 -0.90
C TRP A 300 3.55 42.62 -2.11
N ILE A 301 3.72 41.29 -2.20
CA ILE A 301 4.41 40.65 -3.31
C ILE A 301 3.64 40.78 -4.63
N SER A 302 2.30 40.62 -4.61
CA SER A 302 1.47 40.79 -5.81
C SER A 302 1.57 42.21 -6.35
N ARG A 303 1.45 43.20 -5.47
CA ARG A 303 1.58 44.61 -5.85
C ARG A 303 2.96 44.95 -6.39
N SER A 304 4.01 44.36 -5.82
CA SER A 304 5.39 44.56 -6.27
C SER A 304 5.62 43.93 -7.63
N ALA A 305 5.13 42.70 -7.84
CA ALA A 305 5.14 42.02 -9.13
C ALA A 305 4.35 42.80 -10.19
N CYS A 306 3.14 43.27 -9.87
CA CYS A 306 2.35 44.11 -10.78
C CYS A 306 3.11 45.36 -11.23
N ARG A 307 3.78 46.06 -10.31
CA ARG A 307 4.58 47.25 -10.64
C ARG A 307 5.80 46.92 -11.52
N ALA A 308 6.42 45.77 -11.28
CA ALA A 308 7.59 45.33 -12.04
C ALA A 308 7.23 44.86 -13.45
N LEU A 309 6.05 44.25 -13.64
CA LEU A 309 5.68 43.55 -14.86
C LEU A 309 4.70 44.30 -15.75
N LEU A 310 3.69 44.96 -15.17
CA LEU A 310 2.54 45.46 -15.93
C LEU A 310 2.76 46.88 -16.43
N LYS A 311 2.22 47.18 -17.61
CA LYS A 311 2.12 48.56 -18.12
C LYS A 311 1.37 49.43 -17.12
N ASP A 312 1.80 50.68 -16.95
CA ASP A 312 1.01 51.66 -16.22
C ASP A 312 -0.25 51.96 -17.04
N HIS A 313 -1.42 51.65 -16.48
CA HIS A 313 -2.68 52.12 -17.04
C HIS A 313 -2.81 53.61 -16.72
N HIS A 314 -2.60 54.45 -17.74
CA HIS A 314 -3.03 55.84 -17.73
C HIS A 314 -4.56 55.94 -17.83
#